data_AF-A0AAE4C1A4-F1
#
_entry.id   AF-A0AAE4C1A4-F1
#
_cell.length_a   1.000
_cell.length_b   1.000
_cell.length_c   1.000
_cell.angle_alpha   90.00
_cell.angle_beta   90.00
_cell.angle_gamma   90.00
#
_symmetry.space_group_name_H-M   'P 1'
#
loop_
_entity.id
_entity.type
_entity.pdbx_description
1 polymer ?
#
loop_
_entity_poly.entity_id
_entity_poly.type
_entity_poly.pdbx_seq_one_letter_code
_entity_poly.pdbx_strand_id
1 'polypeptide(L)'
;MNRIHALTDLSAREAAEQMARGELRTADYVDALLRRSTAAASLGGLLHQDAQRLRSEALALDAAPRPAAGARALHGVPLAFKDNIDVVGFPTTAGSPWMADHRPRRAAGVTQRLLAAGALVLGKTNLHEWSQGVTGHNHAFGPSRNPFDPSRISGGSSGGNATLLGMRAVPAAIGTDTGGSVRVPAALCGLVGFRPTIGRWPGDGLVPISPTFDTAGAMARNVDDCVLIDHAIADGPLRLAPAPLAGVRLGVPQRYFWDEIDPPVAALAQDALERLRSAGAVLVPCDLGEAGALFQQGSMSISLYEILPALQAYFARHERPFDARALADAVVSPDVRPLFERLFGPGAIGTPAYRHALGVLRPRMQEAYRRCFAQNAIAALVFPTSPLCAARIGEDVEVMLCGRPVSAFSAYIRNTGPAGMAGLPALSLPMGLARGGLPAGMELTGPAGSDSALLALALAIEAVLPPAPVAPAIA
;
A
#
# COMPACT_ATOMS: atom_id res chain seq x y z
N MET A 1 7.13 -31.13 12.68
CA MET A 1 8.28 -30.85 11.78
C MET A 1 8.82 -29.48 12.15
N ASN A 2 9.96 -29.43 12.86
CA ASN A 2 10.68 -28.18 13.10
C ASN A 2 11.12 -27.62 11.75
N ARG A 3 10.36 -26.66 11.19
CA ARG A 3 10.94 -25.79 10.17
C ARG A 3 12.06 -25.05 10.88
N ILE A 4 13.30 -25.24 10.44
CA ILE A 4 14.32 -24.22 10.66
C ILE A 4 13.76 -22.99 9.95
N HIS A 5 13.17 -22.07 10.70
CA HIS A 5 12.64 -20.83 10.15
C HIS A 5 13.82 -20.10 9.52
N ALA A 6 13.78 -19.89 8.20
CA ALA A 6 14.80 -19.09 7.55
C ALA A 6 14.76 -17.69 8.18
N LEU A 7 15.90 -17.01 8.32
CA LEU A 7 15.93 -15.64 8.85
C LEU A 7 14.94 -14.73 8.12
N THR A 8 14.76 -14.91 6.81
CA THR A 8 13.80 -14.18 5.97
C THR A 8 12.32 -14.38 6.36
N ASP A 9 12.00 -15.40 7.14
CA ASP A 9 10.63 -15.69 7.58
C ASP A 9 10.21 -14.85 8.78
N LEU A 10 11.16 -14.34 9.57
CA LEU A 10 10.90 -13.49 10.74
C LEU A 10 10.11 -12.25 10.34
N SER A 11 9.09 -11.91 11.13
CA SER A 11 8.38 -10.63 11.03
C SER A 11 9.31 -9.45 11.36
N ALA A 12 8.89 -8.23 11.02
CA ALA A 12 9.64 -7.03 11.40
C ALA A 12 9.79 -6.94 12.93
N ARG A 13 8.71 -7.23 13.67
CA ARG A 13 8.73 -7.24 15.14
C ARG A 13 9.67 -8.31 15.70
N GLU A 14 9.55 -9.55 15.24
CA GLU A 14 10.38 -10.66 15.72
C GLU A 14 11.87 -10.37 15.50
N ALA A 15 12.22 -9.87 14.31
CA ALA A 15 13.59 -9.49 13.98
C ALA A 15 14.09 -8.35 14.88
N ALA A 16 13.30 -7.27 15.06
CA ALA A 16 13.66 -6.15 15.93
C ALA A 16 13.92 -6.60 17.38
N GLU A 17 13.04 -7.44 17.94
CA GLU A 17 13.12 -7.92 19.31
C GLU A 17 14.32 -8.85 19.53
N GLN A 18 14.58 -9.77 18.59
CA GLN A 18 15.74 -10.66 18.67
C GLN A 18 17.06 -9.87 18.52
N MET A 19 17.12 -8.88 17.63
CA MET A 19 18.30 -8.02 17.48
C MET A 19 18.53 -7.13 18.71
N ALA A 20 17.48 -6.51 19.27
CA ALA A 20 17.59 -5.70 20.48
C ALA A 20 18.03 -6.51 21.71
N ARG A 21 17.63 -7.79 21.79
CA ARG A 21 18.10 -8.74 22.83
C ARG A 21 19.47 -9.36 22.53
N GLY A 22 20.01 -9.13 21.32
CA GLY A 22 21.25 -9.72 20.82
C GLY A 22 21.21 -11.24 20.67
N GLU A 23 20.02 -11.78 20.44
CA GLU A 23 19.78 -13.17 20.04
C GLU A 23 20.01 -13.37 18.53
N LEU A 24 19.88 -12.30 17.75
CA LEU A 24 20.11 -12.24 16.32
C LEU A 24 21.07 -11.09 16.01
N ARG A 25 22.08 -11.34 15.18
CA ARG A 25 22.95 -10.28 14.65
C ARG A 25 22.25 -9.56 13.50
N THR A 26 22.31 -8.24 13.48
CA THR A 26 21.74 -7.42 12.40
C THR A 26 22.42 -7.73 11.07
N ALA A 27 23.73 -7.96 11.07
CA ALA A 27 24.48 -8.33 9.86
C ALA A 27 23.98 -9.65 9.24
N ASP A 28 23.70 -10.67 10.05
CA ASP A 28 23.23 -11.97 9.57
C ASP A 28 21.83 -11.87 8.95
N TYR A 29 20.95 -11.07 9.58
CA TYR A 29 19.61 -10.80 9.07
C TYR A 29 19.63 -10.02 7.75
N VAL A 30 20.42 -8.94 7.69
CA VAL A 30 20.63 -8.14 6.47
C VAL A 30 21.17 -9.00 5.33
N ASP A 31 22.13 -9.87 5.61
CA ASP A 31 22.72 -10.76 4.61
C ASP A 31 21.71 -11.75 4.05
N ALA A 32 20.83 -12.29 4.89
CA ALA A 32 19.77 -13.18 4.46
C ALA A 32 18.76 -12.47 3.54
N LEU A 33 18.35 -11.25 3.90
CA LEU A 33 17.44 -10.43 3.10
C LEU A 33 18.07 -10.01 1.77
N LEU A 34 19.34 -9.57 1.77
CA LEU A 34 20.08 -9.24 0.55
C LEU A 34 20.21 -10.43 -0.40
N ARG A 35 20.56 -11.62 0.12
CA ARG A 35 20.60 -12.85 -0.71
C ARG A 35 19.24 -13.14 -1.34
N ARG A 36 18.15 -13.00 -0.57
CA ARG A 36 16.79 -13.20 -1.08
C ARG A 36 16.41 -12.16 -2.13
N SER A 37 16.78 -10.89 -1.91
CA SER A 37 16.59 -9.80 -2.84
C SER A 37 17.30 -10.05 -4.17
N THR A 38 18.56 -10.51 -4.14
CA THR A 38 19.32 -10.89 -5.34
C THR A 38 18.65 -12.05 -6.08
N ALA A 39 18.21 -13.09 -5.37
CA ALA A 39 17.52 -14.22 -5.98
C ALA A 39 16.18 -13.83 -6.63
N ALA A 40 15.52 -12.79 -6.12
CA ALA A 40 14.26 -12.27 -6.65
C ALA A 40 14.43 -11.14 -7.69
N ALA A 41 15.66 -10.81 -8.11
CA ALA A 41 15.93 -9.64 -8.96
C ALA A 41 15.16 -9.67 -10.29
N SER A 42 14.94 -10.86 -10.87
CA SER A 42 14.18 -11.05 -12.12
C SER A 42 12.70 -10.65 -12.01
N LEU A 43 12.18 -10.49 -10.80
CA LEU A 43 10.82 -10.01 -10.56
C LEU A 43 10.68 -8.48 -10.60
N GLY A 44 11.77 -7.73 -10.75
CA GLY A 44 11.71 -6.28 -10.99
C GLY A 44 11.19 -5.46 -9.79
N GLY A 45 11.40 -5.93 -8.56
CA GLY A 45 10.90 -5.27 -7.34
C GLY A 45 11.69 -4.06 -6.87
N LEU A 46 12.97 -3.92 -7.27
CA LEU A 46 13.88 -2.84 -6.85
C LEU A 46 14.30 -1.97 -8.03
N LEU A 47 14.44 -0.66 -7.78
CA LEU A 47 15.13 0.27 -8.67
C LEU A 47 16.51 0.61 -8.15
N HIS A 48 16.65 0.79 -6.84
CA HIS A 48 17.92 1.19 -6.21
C HIS A 48 18.16 0.42 -4.92
N GLN A 49 19.38 -0.06 -4.72
CA GLN A 49 19.82 -0.72 -3.51
C GLN A 49 21.30 -0.41 -3.30
N ASP A 50 21.68 -0.14 -2.04
CA ASP A 50 23.07 0.02 -1.64
C ASP A 50 23.41 -1.06 -0.59
N ALA A 51 23.73 -2.24 -1.11
CA ALA A 51 24.00 -3.42 -0.28
C ALA A 51 25.23 -3.24 0.62
N GLN A 52 26.24 -2.49 0.16
CA GLN A 52 27.45 -2.23 0.93
C GLN A 52 27.15 -1.29 2.10
N ARG A 53 26.43 -0.20 1.85
CA ARG A 53 25.96 0.71 2.91
C ARG A 53 25.12 -0.04 3.93
N LEU A 54 24.14 -0.82 3.49
CA LEU A 54 23.26 -1.57 4.40
C LEU A 54 24.05 -2.55 5.29
N ARG A 55 25.01 -3.28 4.71
CA ARG A 55 25.91 -4.17 5.47
C ARG A 55 26.76 -3.41 6.49
N SER A 56 27.29 -2.25 6.09
CA SER A 56 28.09 -1.41 6.98
C SER A 56 27.26 -0.87 8.15
N GLU A 57 26.03 -0.41 7.90
CA GLU A 57 25.11 0.06 8.94
C GLU A 57 24.74 -1.08 9.90
N ALA A 58 24.51 -2.29 9.38
CA ALA A 58 24.22 -3.47 10.18
C ALA A 58 25.39 -3.87 11.10
N LEU A 59 26.62 -3.87 10.59
CA LEU A 59 27.82 -4.14 11.39
C LEU A 59 28.04 -3.07 12.47
N ALA A 60 27.75 -1.81 12.17
CA ALA A 60 27.83 -0.73 13.14
C ALA A 60 26.81 -0.90 14.28
N LEU A 61 25.59 -1.38 13.98
CA LEU A 61 24.58 -1.69 14.99
C LEU A 61 24.98 -2.89 15.86
N ASP A 62 25.55 -3.95 15.27
CA ASP A 62 26.08 -5.10 16.00
C ASP A 62 27.19 -4.71 17.01
N ALA A 63 28.01 -3.71 16.66
CA ALA A 63 29.11 -3.22 17.49
C ALA A 63 28.70 -2.16 18.53
N ALA A 64 27.54 -1.53 18.35
CA ALA A 64 27.04 -0.50 19.26
C ALA A 64 26.41 -1.11 20.53
N PRO A 65 26.34 -0.35 21.64
CA PRO A 65 25.55 -0.75 22.79
C PRO A 65 24.10 -0.99 22.39
N ARG A 66 23.51 -2.07 22.93
CA ARG A 66 22.12 -2.43 22.66
C ARG A 66 21.19 -1.32 23.18
N PRO A 67 20.12 -0.98 22.45
CA PRO A 67 19.15 -0.01 22.92
C PRO A 67 18.44 -0.54 24.17
N ALA A 68 17.96 0.37 25.03
CA ALA A 68 17.01 -0.01 26.06
C ALA A 68 15.75 -0.62 25.42
N ALA A 69 15.13 -1.57 26.13
CA ALA A 69 13.92 -2.24 25.64
C ALA A 69 12.85 -1.20 25.26
N GLY A 70 12.34 -1.29 24.02
CA GLY A 70 11.30 -0.39 23.50
C GLY A 70 11.80 0.99 23.01
N ALA A 71 13.06 1.38 23.23
CA ALA A 71 13.54 2.71 22.84
C ALA A 71 13.70 2.91 21.32
N ARG A 72 13.95 1.83 20.57
CA ARG A 72 14.07 1.80 19.11
C ARG A 72 13.25 0.64 18.58
N ALA A 73 11.96 0.87 18.39
CA ALA A 73 11.00 -0.19 18.06
C ALA A 73 11.33 -0.97 16.78
N LEU A 74 12.09 -0.37 15.84
CA LEU A 74 12.50 -0.98 14.57
C LEU A 74 14.01 -1.25 14.51
N HIS A 75 14.69 -1.37 15.66
CA HIS A 75 16.15 -1.52 15.73
C HIS A 75 16.68 -2.58 14.76
N GLY A 76 17.48 -2.13 13.78
CA GLY A 76 18.15 -2.98 12.81
C GLY A 76 17.28 -3.54 11.70
N VAL A 77 15.96 -3.27 11.70
CA VAL A 77 15.02 -3.82 10.71
C VAL A 77 15.18 -3.11 9.35
N PRO A 78 15.55 -3.80 8.26
CA PRO A 78 15.58 -3.19 6.94
C PRO A 78 14.17 -3.03 6.38
N LEU A 79 13.83 -1.82 5.95
CA LEU A 79 12.58 -1.50 5.27
C LEU A 79 12.83 -1.12 3.81
N ALA A 80 11.88 -1.48 2.94
CA ALA A 80 11.89 -1.03 1.56
C ALA A 80 10.95 0.17 1.39
N PHE A 81 11.36 1.15 0.58
CA PHE A 81 10.60 2.39 0.39
C PHE A 81 10.25 2.55 -1.08
N LYS A 82 8.96 2.79 -1.38
CA LYS A 82 8.53 3.14 -2.73
C LYS A 82 9.35 4.30 -3.28
N ASP A 83 9.74 4.23 -4.55
CA ASP A 83 10.66 5.21 -5.13
C ASP A 83 10.06 6.61 -5.39
N ASN A 84 8.84 6.86 -4.91
CA ASN A 84 8.26 8.19 -4.79
C ASN A 84 8.38 8.78 -3.37
N ILE A 85 9.08 8.10 -2.45
CA ILE A 85 9.31 8.54 -1.08
C ILE A 85 10.76 8.98 -0.95
N ASP A 86 10.97 10.20 -0.45
CA ASP A 86 12.31 10.75 -0.23
C ASP A 86 13.05 9.98 0.86
N VAL A 87 14.21 9.45 0.49
CA VAL A 87 15.17 8.81 1.39
C VAL A 87 16.55 9.38 1.09
N VAL A 88 17.18 10.02 2.09
CA VAL A 88 18.52 10.60 1.93
C VAL A 88 19.55 9.51 1.67
N GLY A 89 20.44 9.79 0.71
CA GLY A 89 21.44 8.83 0.23
C GLY A 89 20.92 7.88 -0.86
N PHE A 90 19.65 8.01 -1.28
CA PHE A 90 19.09 7.28 -2.41
C PHE A 90 18.48 8.23 -3.45
N PRO A 91 18.41 7.82 -4.73
CA PRO A 91 17.54 8.46 -5.71
C PRO A 91 16.08 8.46 -5.27
N THR A 92 15.28 9.40 -5.77
CA THR A 92 13.82 9.33 -5.74
C THR A 92 13.31 9.65 -7.14
N THR A 93 13.14 8.63 -7.96
CA THR A 93 12.87 8.81 -9.40
C THR A 93 11.38 8.83 -9.74
N ALA A 94 10.52 8.49 -8.78
CA ALA A 94 9.10 8.22 -9.04
C ALA A 94 8.87 7.22 -10.20
N GLY A 95 9.87 6.39 -10.50
CA GLY A 95 9.82 5.42 -11.60
C GLY A 95 9.88 6.07 -12.98
N SER A 96 10.40 7.30 -13.08
CA SER A 96 10.53 8.03 -14.35
C SER A 96 11.99 8.37 -14.66
N PRO A 97 12.47 8.18 -15.90
CA PRO A 97 13.80 8.62 -16.33
C PRO A 97 14.03 10.12 -16.16
N TRP A 98 12.96 10.94 -16.21
CA TRP A 98 13.04 12.40 -16.01
C TRP A 98 13.54 12.80 -14.61
N MET A 99 13.42 11.91 -13.64
CA MET A 99 13.88 12.10 -12.25
C MET A 99 15.12 11.25 -11.92
N ALA A 100 15.79 10.64 -12.91
CA ALA A 100 16.91 9.73 -12.66
C ALA A 100 18.05 10.36 -11.85
N ASP A 101 18.22 11.68 -11.95
CA ASP A 101 19.19 12.50 -11.24
C ASP A 101 18.68 13.09 -9.91
N HIS A 102 17.39 12.93 -9.59
CA HIS A 102 16.82 13.50 -8.38
C HIS A 102 17.41 12.82 -7.14
N ARG A 103 18.05 13.61 -6.28
CA ARG A 103 18.61 13.16 -5.00
C ARG A 103 18.08 14.09 -3.90
N PRO A 104 17.12 13.64 -3.07
CA PRO A 104 16.58 14.48 -2.02
C PRO A 104 17.64 14.79 -0.95
N ARG A 105 17.79 16.08 -0.62
CA ARG A 105 18.64 16.55 0.49
C ARG A 105 17.98 16.38 1.87
N ARG A 106 16.67 16.22 1.89
CA ARG A 106 15.85 16.01 3.10
C ARG A 106 15.02 14.76 2.91
N ALA A 107 14.99 13.88 3.90
CA ALA A 107 14.14 12.71 3.88
C ALA A 107 12.66 13.10 4.07
N ALA A 108 11.75 12.26 3.61
CA ALA A 108 10.33 12.40 3.89
C ALA A 108 10.07 12.31 5.41
N GLY A 109 9.03 12.96 5.92
CA GLY A 109 8.71 12.93 7.35
C GLY A 109 8.51 11.50 7.89
N VAL A 110 7.87 10.63 7.10
CA VAL A 110 7.75 9.19 7.43
C VAL A 110 9.10 8.48 7.50
N THR A 111 9.99 8.74 6.54
CA THR A 111 11.35 8.17 6.52
C THR A 111 12.14 8.62 7.75
N GLN A 112 12.08 9.90 8.12
CA GLN A 112 12.77 10.43 9.30
C GLN A 112 12.33 9.71 10.57
N ARG A 113 11.02 9.52 10.78
CA ARG A 113 10.49 8.85 11.97
C ARG A 113 10.87 7.37 12.04
N LEU A 114 10.83 6.66 10.91
CA LEU A 114 11.23 5.25 10.85
C LEU A 114 12.73 5.05 11.14
N LEU A 115 13.58 5.90 10.57
CA LEU A 115 15.02 5.86 10.84
C LEU A 115 15.33 6.23 12.31
N ALA A 116 14.62 7.21 12.88
CA ALA A 116 14.74 7.55 14.30
C ALA A 116 14.33 6.38 15.21
N ALA A 117 13.34 5.59 14.80
CA ALA A 117 12.93 4.35 15.48
C ALA A 117 13.93 3.18 15.30
N GLY A 118 15.03 3.38 14.56
CA GLY A 118 16.13 2.43 14.41
C GLY A 118 16.06 1.55 13.16
N ALA A 119 15.14 1.81 12.23
CA ALA A 119 15.06 1.09 10.96
C ALA A 119 16.27 1.35 10.07
N LEU A 120 16.57 0.39 9.19
CA LEU A 120 17.54 0.51 8.10
C LEU A 120 16.81 0.62 6.75
N VAL A 121 17.52 1.06 5.71
CA VAL A 121 16.96 1.16 4.35
C VAL A 121 17.48 0.02 3.49
N LEU A 122 16.60 -0.89 3.08
CA LEU A 122 16.95 -1.95 2.13
C LEU A 122 17.15 -1.42 0.71
N GLY A 123 16.29 -0.48 0.30
CA GLY A 123 16.36 0.10 -1.04
C GLY A 123 15.07 0.81 -1.46
N LYS A 124 15.09 1.33 -2.69
CA LYS A 124 13.96 1.96 -3.36
C LYS A 124 13.27 0.97 -4.29
N THR A 125 11.98 0.76 -4.10
CA THR A 125 11.19 -0.23 -4.85
C THR A 125 10.61 0.34 -6.13
N ASN A 126 10.43 -0.54 -7.11
CA ASN A 126 9.76 -0.23 -8.36
C ASN A 126 8.29 0.14 -8.11
N LEU A 127 7.76 0.94 -9.03
CA LEU A 127 6.43 1.50 -8.97
C LEU A 127 5.92 1.80 -10.37
N HIS A 128 4.62 1.88 -10.52
CA HIS A 128 4.01 2.43 -11.72
C HIS A 128 4.45 3.91 -11.88
N GLU A 129 4.88 4.33 -13.08
CA GLU A 129 5.51 5.63 -13.30
C GLU A 129 4.66 6.79 -12.75
N TRP A 130 5.29 7.71 -12.00
CA TRP A 130 4.64 8.82 -11.28
C TRP A 130 3.53 8.41 -10.30
N SER A 131 3.52 7.14 -9.88
CA SER A 131 2.43 6.49 -9.15
C SER A 131 1.08 6.46 -9.88
N GLN A 132 1.05 6.81 -11.18
CA GLN A 132 -0.16 6.98 -12.00
C GLN A 132 -0.60 5.65 -12.64
N GLY A 133 -0.88 4.64 -11.82
CA GLY A 133 -1.41 3.38 -12.34
C GLY A 133 -1.62 2.34 -11.25
N VAL A 134 -2.22 1.22 -11.62
CA VAL A 134 -2.72 0.21 -10.67
C VAL A 134 -2.13 -1.19 -10.86
N THR A 135 -1.21 -1.35 -11.82
CA THR A 135 -0.68 -2.66 -12.20
C THR A 135 0.73 -2.94 -11.68
N GLY A 136 1.51 -1.88 -11.45
CA GLY A 136 2.96 -2.03 -11.20
C GLY A 136 3.79 -2.26 -12.48
N HIS A 137 3.16 -2.19 -13.66
CA HIS A 137 3.85 -2.21 -14.94
C HIS A 137 4.48 -0.84 -15.21
N ASN A 138 5.80 -0.74 -15.15
CA ASN A 138 6.54 0.46 -15.49
C ASN A 138 7.24 0.27 -16.84
N HIS A 139 6.95 1.12 -17.84
CA HIS A 139 7.51 0.93 -19.18
C HIS A 139 8.95 1.43 -19.34
N ALA A 140 9.46 2.21 -18.39
CA ALA A 140 10.86 2.63 -18.36
C ALA A 140 11.77 1.60 -17.66
N PHE A 141 11.29 1.01 -16.57
CA PHE A 141 12.10 0.13 -15.69
C PHE A 141 11.67 -1.34 -15.73
N GLY A 142 10.62 -1.67 -16.50
CA GLY A 142 10.01 -2.99 -16.53
C GLY A 142 8.98 -3.21 -15.39
N PRO A 143 8.15 -4.25 -15.50
CA PRO A 143 7.11 -4.53 -14.51
C PRO A 143 7.69 -5.09 -13.21
N SER A 144 7.10 -4.71 -12.08
CA SER A 144 7.17 -5.53 -10.87
C SER A 144 6.21 -6.72 -10.99
N ARG A 145 6.74 -7.93 -10.84
CA ARG A 145 6.02 -9.18 -11.12
C ARG A 145 5.40 -9.76 -9.86
N ASN A 146 4.26 -10.43 -10.02
CA ASN A 146 3.58 -11.11 -8.93
C ASN A 146 4.44 -12.27 -8.38
N PRO A 147 4.62 -12.37 -7.05
CA PRO A 147 5.41 -13.45 -6.46
C PRO A 147 4.77 -14.85 -6.61
N PHE A 148 3.45 -14.95 -6.81
CA PHE A 148 2.76 -16.22 -7.05
C PHE A 148 2.79 -16.67 -8.52
N ASP A 149 2.91 -15.73 -9.46
CA ASP A 149 2.97 -15.99 -10.90
C ASP A 149 3.71 -14.84 -11.61
N PRO A 150 5.00 -15.02 -11.98
CA PRO A 150 5.79 -13.97 -12.61
C PRO A 150 5.26 -13.46 -13.96
N SER A 151 4.30 -14.15 -14.59
CA SER A 151 3.62 -13.67 -15.81
C SER A 151 2.54 -12.62 -15.53
N ARG A 152 2.26 -12.33 -14.26
CA ARG A 152 1.18 -11.45 -13.82
C ARG A 152 1.67 -10.21 -13.09
N ILE A 153 0.79 -9.21 -13.07
CA ILE A 153 1.01 -7.95 -12.37
C ILE A 153 1.09 -8.15 -10.85
N SER A 154 1.94 -7.39 -10.18
CA SER A 154 1.93 -7.32 -8.70
C SER A 154 0.76 -6.48 -8.16
N GLY A 155 0.10 -5.71 -9.03
CA GLY A 155 -0.72 -4.58 -8.63
C GLY A 155 0.14 -3.33 -8.37
N GLY A 156 -0.50 -2.18 -8.22
CA GLY A 156 0.19 -0.91 -8.19
C GLY A 156 -0.61 0.23 -7.56
N SER A 157 0.01 1.41 -7.41
CA SER A 157 1.35 1.71 -7.93
C SER A 157 2.52 1.22 -7.07
N SER A 158 2.31 0.72 -5.85
CA SER A 158 3.39 0.21 -4.97
C SER A 158 3.77 -1.26 -5.25
N GLY A 159 3.87 -1.63 -6.53
CA GLY A 159 4.05 -3.03 -6.94
C GLY A 159 5.36 -3.66 -6.48
N GLY A 160 6.47 -2.93 -6.55
CA GLY A 160 7.77 -3.42 -6.10
C GLY A 160 7.80 -3.75 -4.60
N ASN A 161 7.06 -3.02 -3.77
CA ASN A 161 6.89 -3.36 -2.35
C ASN A 161 6.30 -4.76 -2.20
N ALA A 162 5.20 -5.03 -2.92
CA ALA A 162 4.48 -6.28 -2.82
C ALA A 162 5.30 -7.46 -3.37
N THR A 163 6.02 -7.25 -4.48
CA THR A 163 6.95 -8.25 -5.01
C THR A 163 8.03 -8.62 -3.99
N LEU A 164 8.74 -7.65 -3.40
CA LEU A 164 9.79 -7.95 -2.42
C LEU A 164 9.25 -8.61 -1.15
N LEU A 165 8.09 -8.15 -0.66
CA LEU A 165 7.47 -8.71 0.53
C LEU A 165 6.98 -10.14 0.33
N GLY A 166 6.31 -10.41 -0.79
CA GLY A 166 5.85 -11.76 -1.13
C GLY A 166 7.00 -12.73 -1.36
N MET A 167 8.15 -12.24 -1.84
CA MET A 167 9.39 -13.01 -1.90
C MET A 167 10.16 -13.09 -0.58
N ARG A 168 9.65 -12.47 0.50
CA ARG A 168 10.33 -12.39 1.81
C ARG A 168 11.73 -11.80 1.72
N ALA A 169 11.96 -10.92 0.75
CA ALA A 169 13.21 -10.18 0.58
C ALA A 169 13.31 -8.97 1.50
N VAL A 170 12.20 -8.58 2.13
CA VAL A 170 12.10 -7.53 3.14
C VAL A 170 11.00 -7.91 4.15
N PRO A 171 11.11 -7.56 5.45
CA PRO A 171 10.05 -7.83 6.43
C PRO A 171 8.82 -6.94 6.30
N ALA A 172 9.02 -5.65 5.97
CA ALA A 172 7.94 -4.69 5.75
C ALA A 172 8.40 -3.59 4.77
N ALA A 173 7.44 -2.90 4.14
CA ALA A 173 7.73 -1.87 3.16
C ALA A 173 6.76 -0.68 3.28
N ILE A 174 7.25 0.51 2.94
CA ILE A 174 6.47 1.75 2.95
C ILE A 174 6.11 2.12 1.52
N GLY A 175 4.81 2.20 1.24
CA GLY A 175 4.25 2.63 -0.04
C GLY A 175 3.51 3.94 0.09
N THR A 176 2.87 4.36 -1.00
CA THR A 176 1.88 5.44 -0.97
C THR A 176 0.56 4.94 -1.53
N ASP A 177 -0.54 5.43 -0.98
CA ASP A 177 -1.90 5.08 -1.34
C ASP A 177 -2.67 6.35 -1.66
N THR A 178 -3.15 6.47 -2.90
CA THR A 178 -4.04 7.56 -3.35
C THR A 178 -5.46 7.02 -3.46
N GLY A 179 -5.65 5.99 -4.28
CA GLY A 179 -6.93 5.30 -4.46
C GLY A 179 -6.89 3.81 -4.18
N GLY A 180 -5.82 3.28 -3.57
CA GLY A 180 -5.61 1.85 -3.38
C GLY A 180 -4.17 1.38 -3.57
N SER A 181 -3.23 2.28 -3.82
CA SER A 181 -1.88 1.91 -4.27
C SER A 181 -1.01 1.16 -3.24
N VAL A 182 -1.45 1.02 -1.99
CA VAL A 182 -0.89 0.05 -1.01
C VAL A 182 -1.80 -1.18 -0.91
N ARG A 183 -3.12 -0.99 -0.82
CA ARG A 183 -4.09 -2.06 -0.58
C ARG A 183 -4.26 -3.02 -1.76
N VAL A 184 -4.34 -2.51 -2.99
CA VAL A 184 -4.45 -3.30 -4.22
C VAL A 184 -3.26 -4.25 -4.39
N PRO A 185 -1.99 -3.77 -4.43
CA PRO A 185 -0.86 -4.69 -4.55
C PRO A 185 -0.75 -5.66 -3.36
N ALA A 186 -1.17 -5.26 -2.15
CA ALA A 186 -1.23 -6.18 -1.02
C ALA A 186 -2.23 -7.32 -1.26
N ALA A 187 -3.45 -7.02 -1.70
CA ALA A 187 -4.46 -8.03 -2.05
C ALA A 187 -3.99 -8.98 -3.15
N LEU A 188 -3.39 -8.43 -4.20
CA LEU A 188 -2.94 -9.20 -5.36
C LEU A 188 -1.68 -10.04 -5.11
N CYS A 189 -0.96 -9.77 -4.00
CA CYS A 189 0.24 -10.51 -3.62
C CYS A 189 0.10 -11.24 -2.28
N GLY A 190 -1.10 -11.31 -1.69
CA GLY A 190 -1.35 -12.07 -0.46
C GLY A 190 -0.69 -11.48 0.78
N LEU A 191 -0.69 -10.14 0.89
CA LEU A 191 -0.06 -9.38 1.96
C LEU A 191 -1.08 -8.54 2.73
N VAL A 192 -0.65 -7.99 3.86
CA VAL A 192 -1.38 -6.94 4.58
C VAL A 192 -0.97 -5.58 4.04
N GLY A 193 -1.94 -4.73 3.72
CA GLY A 193 -1.71 -3.35 3.29
C GLY A 193 -2.52 -2.37 4.11
N PHE A 194 -1.86 -1.49 4.87
CA PHE A 194 -2.49 -0.48 5.72
C PHE A 194 -2.35 0.93 5.13
N ARG A 195 -3.49 1.57 4.93
CA ARG A 195 -3.66 2.97 4.61
C ARG A 195 -4.18 3.69 5.87
N PRO A 196 -3.43 4.61 6.48
CA PRO A 196 -3.93 5.40 7.59
C PRO A 196 -4.92 6.48 7.13
N THR A 197 -5.64 7.06 8.08
CA THR A 197 -6.41 8.30 7.90
C THR A 197 -5.48 9.38 7.33
N ILE A 198 -5.97 10.14 6.35
CA ILE A 198 -5.18 11.24 5.76
C ILE A 198 -4.77 12.23 6.86
N GLY A 199 -3.48 12.60 6.86
CA GLY A 199 -2.90 13.52 7.84
C GLY A 199 -2.43 12.87 9.14
N ARG A 200 -2.70 11.57 9.38
CA ARG A 200 -2.13 10.85 10.53
C ARG A 200 -0.61 10.73 10.43
N TRP A 201 -0.12 10.35 9.25
CA TRP A 201 1.31 10.27 8.94
C TRP A 201 1.78 11.53 8.19
N PRO A 202 3.05 11.94 8.33
CA PRO A 202 3.59 13.08 7.58
C PRO A 202 3.48 12.85 6.06
N GLY A 203 2.97 13.85 5.33
CA GLY A 203 2.84 13.81 3.88
C GLY A 203 3.99 14.48 3.11
N ASP A 204 4.95 15.09 3.80
CA ASP A 204 6.06 15.81 3.16
C ASP A 204 7.14 14.85 2.62
N GLY A 205 7.71 15.19 1.46
CA GLY A 205 8.73 14.37 0.80
C GLY A 205 8.18 13.15 0.06
N LEU A 206 6.87 13.13 -0.21
CA LEU A 206 6.25 12.20 -1.15
C LEU A 206 6.09 12.91 -2.50
N VAL A 207 6.55 12.32 -3.60
CA VAL A 207 6.22 12.82 -4.94
C VAL A 207 4.71 12.65 -5.13
N PRO A 208 3.94 13.76 -5.27
CA PRO A 208 2.51 13.74 -5.08
C PRO A 208 1.72 13.33 -6.34
N ILE A 209 0.52 12.81 -6.12
CA ILE A 209 -0.59 12.80 -7.08
C ILE A 209 -1.63 13.84 -6.67
N SER A 210 -2.13 13.73 -5.43
CA SER A 210 -3.24 14.53 -4.91
C SER A 210 -3.12 14.65 -3.40
N PRO A 211 -2.76 15.82 -2.85
CA PRO A 211 -2.72 16.03 -1.41
C PRO A 211 -4.06 15.75 -0.69
N THR A 212 -5.19 15.80 -1.40
CA THR A 212 -6.50 15.46 -0.85
C THR A 212 -6.69 13.95 -0.61
N PHE A 213 -5.88 13.11 -1.26
CA PHE A 213 -5.99 11.64 -1.27
C PHE A 213 -4.74 10.95 -0.71
N ASP A 214 -3.57 11.49 -0.99
CA ASP A 214 -2.29 10.82 -0.77
C ASP A 214 -2.01 10.59 0.70
N THR A 215 -1.59 9.37 1.00
CA THR A 215 -0.93 9.04 2.26
C THR A 215 0.18 8.04 2.01
N ALA A 216 1.26 8.12 2.80
CA ALA A 216 2.12 6.97 2.98
C ALA A 216 1.34 5.85 3.69
N GLY A 217 1.70 4.59 3.44
CA GLY A 217 1.08 3.43 4.06
C GLY A 217 2.07 2.28 4.24
N ALA A 218 1.75 1.35 5.14
CA ALA A 218 2.56 0.17 5.40
C ALA A 218 2.07 -1.03 4.57
N MET A 219 3.00 -1.85 4.13
CA MET A 219 2.73 -3.19 3.65
C MET A 219 3.60 -4.18 4.41
N ALA A 220 3.00 -5.29 4.85
CA ALA A 220 3.67 -6.30 5.66
C ALA A 220 3.05 -7.68 5.41
N ARG A 221 3.57 -8.70 6.09
CA ARG A 221 3.04 -10.07 6.02
C ARG A 221 1.99 -10.37 7.09
N ASN A 222 1.86 -9.50 8.08
CA ASN A 222 0.87 -9.61 9.14
C ASN A 222 0.46 -8.21 9.64
N VAL A 223 -0.64 -8.13 10.38
CA VAL A 223 -1.15 -6.86 10.92
C VAL A 223 -0.24 -6.29 12.02
N ASP A 224 0.42 -7.15 12.80
CA ASP A 224 1.26 -6.73 13.92
C ASP A 224 2.49 -5.88 13.47
N ASP A 225 3.06 -6.19 12.32
CA ASP A 225 4.11 -5.37 11.70
C ASP A 225 3.55 -4.01 11.22
N CYS A 226 2.29 -3.94 10.79
CA CYS A 226 1.64 -2.65 10.51
C CYS A 226 1.42 -1.82 11.80
N VAL A 227 1.08 -2.47 12.92
CA VAL A 227 1.00 -1.83 14.25
C VAL A 227 2.36 -1.27 14.66
N LEU A 228 3.43 -2.04 14.47
CA LEU A 228 4.79 -1.61 14.80
C LEU A 228 5.21 -0.37 13.99
N ILE A 229 4.90 -0.35 12.70
CA ILE A 229 5.20 0.79 11.82
C ILE A 229 4.36 2.01 12.19
N ASP A 230 3.07 1.84 12.45
CA ASP A 230 2.20 2.93 12.91
C ASP A 230 2.67 3.51 14.25
N HIS A 231 3.12 2.67 15.20
CA HIS A 231 3.76 3.13 16.42
C HIS A 231 4.99 4.00 16.12
N ALA A 232 5.90 3.52 15.27
CA ALA A 232 7.13 4.24 14.94
C ALA A 232 6.89 5.61 14.26
N ILE A 233 5.79 5.76 13.52
CA ILE A 233 5.48 7.00 12.78
C ILE A 233 4.53 7.91 13.55
N ALA A 234 3.47 7.37 14.14
CA ALA A 234 2.38 8.16 14.74
C ALA A 234 2.49 8.26 16.27
N ASP A 235 3.52 7.67 16.88
CA ASP A 235 3.68 7.56 18.33
C ASP A 235 2.45 6.89 18.99
N GLY A 236 1.87 5.91 18.28
CA GLY A 236 0.76 5.09 18.76
C GLY A 236 1.21 4.06 19.81
N PRO A 237 0.33 3.14 20.23
CA PRO A 237 0.73 2.05 21.12
C PRO A 237 1.66 1.05 20.42
N LEU A 238 2.76 0.66 21.07
CA LEU A 238 3.74 -0.31 20.54
C LEU A 238 3.12 -1.68 20.24
N ARG A 239 2.13 -2.08 21.03
CA ARG A 239 1.32 -3.29 20.84
C ARG A 239 -0.14 -2.96 21.05
N LEU A 240 -1.00 -3.61 20.28
CA LEU A 240 -2.44 -3.58 20.42
C LEU A 240 -2.93 -4.96 20.82
N ALA A 241 -3.88 -5.01 21.76
CA ALA A 241 -4.64 -6.24 21.99
C ALA A 241 -5.64 -6.42 20.84
N PRO A 242 -5.79 -7.64 20.29
CA PRO A 242 -6.85 -7.92 19.33
C PRO A 242 -8.22 -7.59 19.93
N ALA A 243 -9.08 -6.91 19.17
CA ALA A 243 -10.45 -6.63 19.62
C ALA A 243 -11.26 -7.95 19.70
N PRO A 244 -12.15 -8.12 20.69
CA PRO A 244 -13.03 -9.28 20.72
C PRO A 244 -13.97 -9.25 19.51
N LEU A 245 -13.97 -10.29 18.65
CA LEU A 245 -14.86 -10.33 17.47
C LEU A 245 -16.33 -10.59 17.82
N ALA A 246 -16.58 -11.27 18.94
CA ALA A 246 -17.93 -11.61 19.36
C ALA A 246 -18.79 -10.34 19.56
N GLY A 247 -19.87 -10.22 18.81
CA GLY A 247 -20.78 -9.08 18.84
C GLY A 247 -20.31 -7.84 18.05
N VAL A 248 -19.10 -7.84 17.50
CA VAL A 248 -18.62 -6.73 16.66
C VAL A 248 -19.45 -6.67 15.38
N ARG A 249 -19.93 -5.46 15.06
CA ARG A 249 -20.79 -5.22 13.91
C ARG A 249 -19.93 -4.81 12.71
N LEU A 250 -19.89 -5.66 11.70
CA LEU A 250 -19.16 -5.44 10.45
C LEU A 250 -20.15 -5.12 9.33
N GLY A 251 -19.99 -3.96 8.71
CA GLY A 251 -20.88 -3.52 7.64
C GLY A 251 -20.54 -4.20 6.32
N VAL A 252 -21.52 -4.75 5.63
CA VAL A 252 -21.38 -5.35 4.30
C VAL A 252 -22.09 -4.44 3.29
N PRO A 253 -21.38 -3.50 2.63
CA PRO A 253 -22.00 -2.55 1.72
C PRO A 253 -22.36 -3.23 0.40
N GLN A 254 -23.63 -3.55 0.18
CA GLN A 254 -24.00 -4.47 -0.93
C GLN A 254 -23.72 -3.88 -2.31
N ARG A 255 -24.40 -2.78 -2.68
CA ARG A 255 -24.25 -2.14 -3.99
C ARG A 255 -22.84 -1.57 -4.17
N TYR A 256 -22.36 -1.57 -5.40
CA TYR A 256 -21.05 -1.13 -5.84
C TYR A 256 -19.87 -1.99 -5.37
N PHE A 257 -19.79 -2.29 -4.07
CA PHE A 257 -18.64 -3.00 -3.49
C PHE A 257 -18.71 -4.53 -3.67
N TRP A 258 -19.91 -5.11 -3.75
CA TRP A 258 -20.13 -6.54 -4.00
C TRP A 258 -20.76 -6.84 -5.37
N ASP A 259 -21.05 -5.81 -6.15
CA ASP A 259 -21.52 -5.98 -7.53
C ASP A 259 -20.36 -6.44 -8.43
N GLU A 260 -20.61 -7.37 -9.34
CA GLU A 260 -19.65 -7.75 -10.39
C GLU A 260 -18.25 -8.07 -9.85
N ILE A 261 -18.20 -8.99 -8.88
CA ILE A 261 -16.97 -9.60 -8.38
C ILE A 261 -16.69 -10.85 -9.19
N ASP A 262 -15.45 -11.01 -9.66
CA ASP A 262 -15.03 -12.20 -10.39
C ASP A 262 -15.29 -13.46 -9.54
N PRO A 263 -15.93 -14.53 -10.06
CA PRO A 263 -16.39 -15.65 -9.24
C PRO A 263 -15.34 -16.29 -8.32
N PRO A 264 -14.05 -16.44 -8.71
CA PRO A 264 -13.02 -16.94 -7.80
C PRO A 264 -12.78 -16.03 -6.58
N VAL A 265 -12.88 -14.70 -6.75
CA VAL A 265 -12.76 -13.72 -5.66
C VAL A 265 -14.02 -13.72 -4.80
N ALA A 266 -15.19 -13.79 -5.44
CA ALA A 266 -16.47 -13.82 -4.74
C ALA A 266 -16.56 -15.03 -3.79
N ALA A 267 -16.10 -16.21 -4.23
CA ALA A 267 -16.07 -17.41 -3.40
C ALA A 267 -15.23 -17.22 -2.12
N LEU A 268 -13.99 -16.72 -2.25
CA LEU A 268 -13.14 -16.42 -1.09
C LEU A 268 -13.77 -15.38 -0.15
N ALA A 269 -14.39 -14.35 -0.73
CA ALA A 269 -15.01 -13.29 0.06
C ALA A 269 -16.21 -13.81 0.86
N GLN A 270 -17.03 -14.69 0.29
CA GLN A 270 -18.13 -15.35 1.01
C GLN A 270 -17.60 -16.27 2.12
N ASP A 271 -16.56 -17.06 1.85
CA ASP A 271 -15.92 -17.90 2.86
C ASP A 271 -15.33 -17.07 4.02
N ALA A 272 -14.73 -15.91 3.72
CA ALA A 272 -14.23 -14.98 4.71
C ALA A 272 -15.35 -14.38 5.57
N LEU A 273 -16.47 -13.97 4.97
CA LEU A 273 -17.66 -13.54 5.72
C LEU A 273 -18.18 -14.63 6.64
N GLU A 274 -18.24 -15.88 6.17
CA GLU A 274 -18.71 -17.01 6.97
C GLU A 274 -17.81 -17.30 8.17
N ARG A 275 -16.48 -17.20 8.00
CA ARG A 275 -15.50 -17.30 9.09
C ARG A 275 -15.70 -16.21 10.13
N LEU A 276 -15.90 -14.98 9.70
CA LEU A 276 -16.17 -13.85 10.59
C LEU A 276 -17.46 -14.05 11.39
N ARG A 277 -18.53 -14.50 10.72
CA ARG A 277 -19.80 -14.85 11.35
C ARG A 277 -19.65 -15.98 12.38
N SER A 278 -18.91 -17.04 12.02
CA SER A 278 -18.61 -18.16 12.90
C SER A 278 -17.77 -17.76 14.12
N ALA A 279 -16.91 -16.75 13.98
CA ALA A 279 -16.15 -16.16 15.08
C ALA A 279 -16.96 -15.19 15.95
N GLY A 280 -18.26 -15.03 15.66
CA GLY A 280 -19.20 -14.24 16.45
C GLY A 280 -19.38 -12.80 15.98
N ALA A 281 -18.80 -12.40 14.85
CA ALA A 281 -19.06 -11.08 14.27
C ALA A 281 -20.50 -11.00 13.72
N VAL A 282 -21.13 -9.85 13.89
CA VAL A 282 -22.46 -9.54 13.36
C VAL A 282 -22.29 -8.86 12.01
N LEU A 283 -22.63 -9.56 10.93
CA LEU A 283 -22.61 -8.98 9.58
C LEU A 283 -23.86 -8.14 9.37
N VAL A 284 -23.69 -6.85 9.06
CA VAL A 284 -24.78 -5.88 8.90
C VAL A 284 -24.82 -5.44 7.43
N PRO A 285 -25.80 -5.89 6.63
CA PRO A 285 -26.04 -5.33 5.31
C PRO A 285 -26.24 -3.82 5.42
N CYS A 286 -25.53 -3.05 4.61
CA CYS A 286 -25.68 -1.60 4.58
C CYS A 286 -25.62 -1.06 3.15
N ASP A 287 -26.09 0.18 2.96
CA ASP A 287 -26.02 0.86 1.68
C ASP A 287 -24.91 1.92 1.70
N LEU A 288 -24.02 1.81 0.73
CA LEU A 288 -22.95 2.76 0.48
C LEU A 288 -22.76 3.01 -1.04
N GLY A 289 -23.76 2.67 -1.86
CA GLY A 289 -23.70 2.86 -3.32
C GLY A 289 -23.54 4.33 -3.72
N GLU A 290 -24.09 5.25 -2.91
CA GLU A 290 -23.91 6.71 -3.07
C GLU A 290 -22.41 7.10 -3.03
N ALA A 291 -21.62 6.51 -2.13
CA ALA A 291 -20.19 6.82 -2.03
C ALA A 291 -19.44 6.38 -3.30
N GLY A 292 -19.76 5.18 -3.82
CA GLY A 292 -19.20 4.69 -5.07
C GLY A 292 -19.52 5.60 -6.27
N ALA A 293 -20.77 6.08 -6.36
CA ALA A 293 -21.18 7.00 -7.41
C ALA A 293 -20.49 8.37 -7.30
N LEU A 294 -20.40 8.93 -6.09
CA LEU A 294 -19.70 10.20 -5.84
C LEU A 294 -18.20 10.11 -6.13
N PHE A 295 -17.57 8.96 -5.82
CA PHE A 295 -16.19 8.70 -6.19
C PHE A 295 -16.00 8.72 -7.72
N GLN A 296 -16.87 8.05 -8.47
CA GLN A 296 -16.81 8.04 -9.94
C GLN A 296 -17.01 9.45 -10.53
N GLN A 297 -17.86 10.27 -9.92
CA GLN A 297 -18.11 11.65 -10.37
C GLN A 297 -16.98 12.63 -10.02
N GLY A 298 -16.38 12.49 -8.82
CA GLY A 298 -15.49 13.51 -8.25
C GLY A 298 -14.00 13.19 -8.31
N SER A 299 -13.61 11.91 -8.31
CA SER A 299 -12.20 11.51 -8.09
C SER A 299 -11.22 12.14 -9.08
N MET A 300 -11.48 11.99 -10.38
CA MET A 300 -10.62 12.54 -11.44
C MET A 300 -10.61 14.08 -11.46
N SER A 301 -11.72 14.72 -11.05
CA SER A 301 -11.78 16.19 -10.96
C SER A 301 -10.87 16.72 -9.86
N ILE A 302 -10.73 15.97 -8.76
CA ILE A 302 -9.82 16.34 -7.67
C ILE A 302 -8.38 15.98 -8.05
N SER A 303 -8.13 14.72 -8.39
CA SER A 303 -6.76 14.23 -8.56
C SER A 303 -6.04 14.92 -9.70
N LEU A 304 -6.63 15.02 -10.90
CA LEU A 304 -5.96 15.64 -12.04
C LEU A 304 -5.72 17.14 -11.85
N TYR A 305 -6.64 17.84 -11.18
CA TYR A 305 -6.47 19.26 -10.90
C TYR A 305 -5.30 19.52 -9.95
N GLU A 306 -5.07 18.63 -8.98
CA GLU A 306 -4.06 18.79 -7.95
C GLU A 306 -2.64 18.41 -8.37
N ILE A 307 -2.45 17.62 -9.43
CA ILE A 307 -1.12 17.14 -9.85
C ILE A 307 -0.13 18.28 -10.07
N LEU A 308 -0.45 19.27 -10.92
CA LEU A 308 0.51 20.34 -11.26
C LEU A 308 0.84 21.24 -10.06
N PRO A 309 -0.13 21.76 -9.28
CA PRO A 309 0.18 22.54 -8.09
C PRO A 309 0.98 21.74 -7.05
N ALA A 310 0.66 20.46 -6.86
CA ALA A 310 1.35 19.61 -5.89
C ALA A 310 2.79 19.31 -6.32
N LEU A 311 3.03 18.97 -7.60
CA LEU A 311 4.37 18.79 -8.14
C LEU A 311 5.19 20.08 -8.02
N GLN A 312 4.59 21.23 -8.36
CA GLN A 312 5.26 22.53 -8.20
C GLN A 312 5.71 22.77 -6.76
N ALA A 313 4.85 22.47 -5.77
CA ALA A 313 5.19 22.59 -4.36
C ALA A 313 6.31 21.61 -3.93
N TYR A 314 6.27 20.36 -4.42
CA TYR A 314 7.31 19.37 -4.19
C TYR A 314 8.67 19.84 -4.74
N PHE A 315 8.73 20.23 -6.02
CA PHE A 315 9.99 20.70 -6.63
C PHE A 315 10.54 21.97 -5.99
N ALA A 316 9.67 22.93 -5.62
CA ALA A 316 10.06 24.11 -4.88
C ALA A 316 10.72 23.76 -3.54
N ARG A 317 10.17 22.79 -2.79
CA ARG A 317 10.78 22.26 -1.56
C ARG A 317 12.16 21.65 -1.80
N HIS A 318 12.45 21.14 -3.00
CA HIS A 318 13.75 20.58 -3.35
C HIS A 318 14.70 21.59 -3.99
N GLU A 319 14.31 22.87 -4.10
CA GLU A 319 15.09 23.90 -4.81
C GLU A 319 15.41 23.45 -6.26
N ARG A 320 14.53 22.63 -6.85
CA ARG A 320 14.67 22.10 -8.20
C ARG A 320 13.71 22.84 -9.13
N PRO A 321 14.17 23.35 -10.30
CA PRO A 321 13.28 23.91 -11.30
C PRO A 321 12.24 22.88 -11.77
N PHE A 322 11.01 23.35 -11.99
CA PHE A 322 9.92 22.51 -12.47
C PHE A 322 9.38 23.04 -13.79
N ASP A 323 9.52 22.24 -14.83
CA ASP A 323 8.87 22.45 -16.12
C ASP A 323 7.84 21.36 -16.33
N ALA A 324 6.57 21.73 -16.18
CA ALA A 324 5.44 20.82 -16.30
C ALA A 324 5.33 20.22 -17.71
N ARG A 325 5.69 20.99 -18.76
CA ARG A 325 5.59 20.52 -20.14
C ARG A 325 6.71 19.54 -20.46
N ALA A 326 7.94 19.86 -20.08
CA ALA A 326 9.07 18.97 -20.24
C ALA A 326 8.86 17.64 -19.49
N LEU A 327 8.26 17.67 -18.29
CA LEU A 327 7.89 16.46 -17.57
C LEU A 327 6.88 15.64 -18.37
N ALA A 328 5.77 16.24 -18.80
CA ALA A 328 4.72 15.53 -19.54
C ALA A 328 5.24 14.89 -20.83
N ASP A 329 6.09 15.60 -21.58
CA ASP A 329 6.70 15.08 -22.81
C ASP A 329 7.64 13.88 -22.53
N ALA A 330 8.27 13.84 -21.34
CA ALA A 330 9.20 12.81 -20.91
C ALA A 330 8.56 11.56 -20.28
N VAL A 331 7.25 11.54 -20.02
CA VAL A 331 6.53 10.36 -19.48
C VAL A 331 6.64 9.19 -20.46
N VAL A 332 7.17 8.04 -20.03
CA VAL A 332 7.44 6.92 -20.94
C VAL A 332 6.25 5.96 -21.03
N SER A 333 5.55 5.75 -19.93
CA SER A 333 4.42 4.82 -19.86
C SER A 333 3.24 5.28 -20.73
N PRO A 334 2.76 4.44 -21.69
CA PRO A 334 1.71 4.79 -22.63
C PRO A 334 0.33 4.95 -21.97
N ASP A 335 0.11 4.33 -20.82
CA ASP A 335 -1.10 4.50 -20.01
C ASP A 335 -1.04 5.72 -19.07
N VAL A 336 0.17 6.22 -18.76
CA VAL A 336 0.40 7.40 -17.92
C VAL A 336 0.43 8.70 -18.75
N ARG A 337 1.04 8.66 -19.94
CA ARG A 337 1.21 9.84 -20.80
C ARG A 337 -0.10 10.60 -21.08
N PRO A 338 -1.22 9.93 -21.42
CA PRO A 338 -2.50 10.62 -21.65
C PRO A 338 -3.02 11.37 -20.42
N LEU A 339 -2.72 10.90 -19.20
CA LEU A 339 -3.11 11.59 -17.96
C LEU A 339 -2.36 12.91 -17.82
N PHE A 340 -1.06 12.93 -18.12
CA PHE A 340 -0.24 14.15 -18.08
C PHE A 340 -0.56 15.12 -19.23
N GLU A 341 -0.83 14.63 -20.44
CA GLU A 341 -1.27 15.47 -21.56
C GLU A 341 -2.59 16.18 -21.24
N ARG A 342 -3.52 15.49 -20.57
CA ARG A 342 -4.81 16.04 -20.14
C ARG A 342 -4.68 17.16 -19.10
N LEU A 343 -3.54 17.33 -18.45
CA LEU A 343 -3.30 18.43 -17.50
C LEU A 343 -3.25 19.81 -18.20
N PHE A 344 -3.14 19.83 -19.53
CA PHE A 344 -3.01 21.04 -20.32
C PHE A 344 -4.17 21.21 -21.31
N GLY A 345 -4.35 22.45 -21.76
CA GLY A 345 -5.28 22.77 -22.84
C GLY A 345 -6.77 22.64 -22.46
N PRO A 346 -7.67 22.59 -23.45
CA PRO A 346 -9.12 22.64 -23.23
C PRO A 346 -9.71 21.45 -22.44
N GLY A 347 -9.02 20.31 -22.41
CA GLY A 347 -9.45 19.11 -21.69
C GLY A 347 -9.04 19.07 -20.21
N ALA A 348 -8.25 20.05 -19.75
CA ALA A 348 -7.83 20.17 -18.36
C ALA A 348 -9.02 20.46 -17.44
N ILE A 349 -8.96 19.92 -16.23
CA ILE A 349 -10.01 20.15 -15.24
C ILE A 349 -10.01 21.62 -14.85
N GLY A 350 -11.13 22.30 -15.07
CA GLY A 350 -11.31 23.69 -14.67
C GLY A 350 -11.59 23.85 -13.17
N THR A 351 -11.24 25.01 -12.63
CA THR A 351 -11.50 25.39 -11.23
C THR A 351 -12.96 25.18 -10.78
N PRO A 352 -14.01 25.44 -11.60
CA PRO A 352 -15.39 25.16 -11.17
C PRO A 352 -15.67 23.68 -10.90
N ALA A 353 -15.18 22.78 -11.76
CA ALA A 353 -15.34 21.33 -11.58
C ALA A 353 -14.58 20.84 -10.34
N TYR A 354 -13.35 21.32 -10.14
CA TYR A 354 -12.56 21.03 -8.95
C TYR A 354 -13.27 21.51 -7.67
N ARG A 355 -13.74 22.76 -7.63
CA ARG A 355 -14.45 23.32 -6.47
C ARG A 355 -15.75 22.57 -6.17
N HIS A 356 -16.47 22.13 -7.20
CA HIS A 356 -17.66 21.30 -7.00
C HIS A 356 -17.31 19.92 -6.43
N ALA A 357 -16.29 19.25 -6.98
CA ALA A 357 -15.86 17.95 -6.47
C ALA A 357 -15.36 18.02 -5.02
N LEU A 358 -14.53 19.02 -4.70
CA LEU A 358 -13.92 19.18 -3.38
C LEU A 358 -14.93 19.74 -2.34
N GLY A 359 -15.77 20.69 -2.73
CA GLY A 359 -16.68 21.40 -1.82
C GLY A 359 -18.07 20.78 -1.69
N VAL A 360 -18.48 19.91 -2.62
CA VAL A 360 -19.83 19.30 -2.62
C VAL A 360 -19.76 17.78 -2.62
N LEU A 361 -19.11 17.18 -3.63
CA LEU A 361 -19.15 15.72 -3.80
C LEU A 361 -18.40 14.99 -2.68
N ARG A 362 -17.19 15.44 -2.34
CA ARG A 362 -16.39 14.84 -1.28
C ARG A 362 -17.03 14.96 0.11
N PRO A 363 -17.51 16.13 0.59
CA PRO A 363 -18.20 16.24 1.86
C PRO A 363 -19.47 15.39 1.92
N ARG A 364 -20.25 15.33 0.83
CA ARG A 364 -21.43 14.46 0.74
C ARG A 364 -21.06 12.98 0.90
N MET A 365 -19.97 12.54 0.28
CA MET A 365 -19.48 11.17 0.44
C MET A 365 -19.00 10.89 1.86
N GLN A 366 -18.27 11.83 2.47
CA GLN A 366 -17.83 11.69 3.86
C GLN A 366 -19.02 11.57 4.83
N GLU A 367 -20.09 12.32 4.59
CA GLU A 367 -21.33 12.21 5.36
C GLU A 367 -22.03 10.87 5.10
N ALA A 368 -22.04 10.36 3.87
CA ALA A 368 -22.59 9.02 3.58
C ALA A 368 -21.88 7.91 4.39
N TYR A 369 -20.54 7.96 4.48
CA TYR A 369 -19.76 7.06 5.34
C TYR A 369 -20.11 7.23 6.82
N ARG A 370 -20.09 8.47 7.34
CA ARG A 370 -20.44 8.76 8.74
C ARG A 370 -21.82 8.23 9.10
N ARG A 371 -22.81 8.49 8.25
CA ARG A 371 -24.19 8.03 8.41
C ARG A 371 -24.25 6.50 8.42
N CYS A 372 -23.56 5.84 7.49
CA CYS A 372 -23.49 4.38 7.41
C CYS A 372 -22.94 3.77 8.70
N PHE A 373 -21.81 4.28 9.21
CA PHE A 373 -21.22 3.82 10.46
C PHE A 373 -22.15 4.04 11.66
N ALA A 374 -22.70 5.26 11.80
CA ALA A 374 -23.50 5.65 12.95
C ALA A 374 -24.85 4.93 13.02
N GLN A 375 -25.63 4.91 11.93
CA GLN A 375 -26.97 4.33 11.90
C GLN A 375 -26.97 2.84 12.23
N ASN A 376 -25.88 2.16 11.87
CA ASN A 376 -25.78 0.72 11.99
C ASN A 376 -24.85 0.29 13.13
N ALA A 377 -24.27 1.23 13.89
CA ALA A 377 -23.24 0.98 14.90
C ALA A 377 -22.11 0.06 14.38
N ILE A 378 -21.65 0.31 13.15
CA ILE A 378 -20.65 -0.51 12.47
C ILE A 378 -19.25 -0.09 12.96
N ALA A 379 -18.41 -1.07 13.31
CA ALA A 379 -17.02 -0.85 13.68
C ALA A 379 -16.12 -0.68 12.44
N ALA A 380 -16.35 -1.49 11.40
CA ALA A 380 -15.67 -1.41 10.11
C ALA A 380 -16.55 -1.98 8.99
N LEU A 381 -16.35 -1.49 7.78
CA LEU A 381 -16.91 -2.07 6.56
C LEU A 381 -16.02 -3.21 6.06
N VAL A 382 -16.62 -4.27 5.51
CA VAL A 382 -15.94 -5.44 4.94
C VAL A 382 -16.41 -5.73 3.51
N PHE A 383 -15.47 -5.87 2.58
CA PHE A 383 -15.73 -6.15 1.16
C PHE A 383 -14.44 -6.59 0.45
N PRO A 384 -14.48 -7.25 -0.72
CA PRO A 384 -13.25 -7.58 -1.45
C PRO A 384 -12.41 -6.33 -1.76
N THR A 385 -11.10 -6.35 -1.49
CA THR A 385 -10.20 -5.22 -1.79
C THR A 385 -10.16 -4.89 -3.29
N SER A 386 -10.14 -5.93 -4.13
CA SER A 386 -10.19 -5.85 -5.58
C SER A 386 -11.26 -6.83 -6.08
N PRO A 387 -12.01 -6.49 -7.16
CA PRO A 387 -13.04 -7.38 -7.70
C PRO A 387 -12.49 -8.57 -8.47
N LEU A 388 -11.20 -8.57 -8.84
CA LEU A 388 -10.53 -9.64 -9.58
C LEU A 388 -9.10 -9.88 -9.07
N CYS A 389 -8.56 -11.06 -9.38
CA CYS A 389 -7.16 -11.40 -9.13
C CYS A 389 -6.21 -10.68 -10.09
N ALA A 390 -4.90 -10.89 -9.93
CA ALA A 390 -3.86 -10.27 -10.77
C ALA A 390 -4.00 -10.66 -12.25
N ALA A 391 -4.09 -9.68 -13.14
CA ALA A 391 -4.10 -9.87 -14.59
C ALA A 391 -2.72 -10.28 -15.13
N ARG A 392 -2.68 -10.81 -16.35
CA ARG A 392 -1.41 -11.06 -17.06
C ARG A 392 -0.79 -9.73 -17.46
N ILE A 393 0.53 -9.65 -17.40
CA ILE A 393 1.28 -8.50 -17.94
C ILE A 393 1.10 -8.50 -19.45
N GLY A 394 0.74 -7.34 -20.02
CA GLY A 394 0.37 -7.18 -21.43
C GLY A 394 -1.14 -7.22 -21.68
N GLU A 395 -1.93 -7.67 -20.70
CA GLU A 395 -3.40 -7.64 -20.68
C GLU A 395 -3.90 -6.72 -19.54
N ASP A 396 -3.07 -5.76 -19.13
CA ASP A 396 -3.24 -5.00 -17.88
C ASP A 396 -3.62 -3.53 -18.08
N VAL A 397 -3.96 -3.15 -19.33
CA VAL A 397 -4.63 -1.86 -19.63
C VAL A 397 -6.15 -2.02 -19.57
N GLU A 398 -6.65 -3.12 -20.15
CA GLU A 398 -8.05 -3.53 -20.14
C GLU A 398 -8.11 -4.99 -19.66
N VAL A 399 -8.93 -5.24 -18.66
CA VAL A 399 -9.08 -6.56 -18.03
C VAL A 399 -10.51 -7.07 -18.22
N MET A 400 -10.67 -8.38 -18.20
CA MET A 400 -11.98 -9.01 -18.22
C MET A 400 -12.52 -9.12 -16.80
N LEU A 401 -13.62 -8.42 -16.50
CA LEU A 401 -14.34 -8.54 -15.24
C LEU A 401 -15.74 -9.10 -15.53
N CYS A 402 -16.02 -10.31 -15.02
CA CYS A 402 -17.29 -10.99 -15.22
C CYS A 402 -17.71 -11.08 -16.71
N GLY A 403 -16.74 -11.35 -17.60
CA GLY A 403 -16.98 -11.48 -19.04
C GLY A 403 -17.10 -10.17 -19.81
N ARG A 404 -16.85 -9.01 -19.19
CA ARG A 404 -16.85 -7.71 -19.87
C ARG A 404 -15.46 -7.06 -19.81
N PRO A 405 -14.99 -6.46 -20.92
CA PRO A 405 -13.79 -5.64 -20.91
C PRO A 405 -14.03 -4.37 -20.10
N VAL A 406 -13.12 -4.07 -19.18
CA VAL A 406 -13.11 -2.85 -18.37
C VAL A 406 -11.69 -2.33 -18.22
N SER A 407 -11.52 -1.01 -18.08
CA SER A 407 -10.21 -0.45 -17.75
C SER A 407 -9.65 -1.08 -16.47
N ALA A 408 -8.41 -1.55 -16.51
CA ALA A 408 -7.72 -2.11 -15.35
C ALA A 408 -7.68 -1.09 -14.20
N PHE A 409 -7.43 0.19 -14.52
CA PHE A 409 -7.44 1.28 -13.54
C PHE A 409 -8.75 1.31 -12.76
N SER A 410 -9.88 1.45 -13.46
CA SER A 410 -11.21 1.53 -12.84
C SER A 410 -11.60 0.24 -12.11
N ALA A 411 -11.20 -0.93 -12.62
CA ALA A 411 -11.53 -2.21 -12.01
C ALA A 411 -10.82 -2.42 -10.67
N TYR A 412 -9.49 -2.27 -10.65
CA TYR A 412 -8.70 -2.59 -9.46
C TYR A 412 -8.87 -1.58 -8.32
N ILE A 413 -9.09 -0.29 -8.63
CA ILE A 413 -9.33 0.72 -7.57
C ILE A 413 -10.80 0.81 -7.14
N ARG A 414 -11.72 0.08 -7.80
CA ARG A 414 -13.16 0.28 -7.62
C ARG A 414 -13.57 0.29 -6.15
N ASN A 415 -13.12 -0.70 -5.39
CA ASN A 415 -13.52 -0.86 -4.00
C ASN A 415 -12.64 -0.06 -3.03
N THR A 416 -11.38 0.22 -3.40
CA THR A 416 -10.41 0.92 -2.55
C THR A 416 -10.46 2.45 -2.69
N GLY A 417 -10.86 2.95 -3.85
CA GLY A 417 -10.85 4.36 -4.24
C GLY A 417 -11.75 5.26 -3.39
N PRO A 418 -13.02 4.88 -3.11
CA PRO A 418 -13.93 5.69 -2.31
C PRO A 418 -13.38 6.06 -0.92
N ALA A 419 -12.76 5.11 -0.21
CA ALA A 419 -12.11 5.37 1.08
C ALA A 419 -10.91 6.31 0.95
N GLY A 420 -10.18 6.24 -0.17
CA GLY A 420 -9.09 7.15 -0.50
C GLY A 420 -9.54 8.60 -0.60
N MET A 421 -10.56 8.85 -1.43
CA MET A 421 -11.14 10.19 -1.60
C MET A 421 -11.82 10.70 -0.32
N ALA A 422 -12.45 9.82 0.46
CA ALA A 422 -13.07 10.18 1.74
C ALA A 422 -12.03 10.50 2.83
N GLY A 423 -10.78 10.05 2.66
CA GLY A 423 -9.69 10.23 3.62
C GLY A 423 -9.73 9.28 4.81
N LEU A 424 -10.32 8.10 4.64
CA LEU A 424 -10.54 7.12 5.70
C LEU A 424 -9.35 6.16 5.87
N PRO A 425 -9.17 5.60 7.08
CA PRO A 425 -8.24 4.50 7.29
C PRO A 425 -8.82 3.21 6.72
N ALA A 426 -7.97 2.42 6.06
CA ALA A 426 -8.37 1.14 5.47
C ALA A 426 -7.22 0.12 5.49
N LEU A 427 -7.56 -1.16 5.61
CA LEU A 427 -6.63 -2.28 5.48
C LEU A 427 -7.10 -3.25 4.40
N SER A 428 -6.16 -3.86 3.70
CA SER A 428 -6.39 -5.12 2.99
C SER A 428 -5.74 -6.26 3.77
N LEU A 429 -6.49 -7.34 3.99
CA LEU A 429 -6.02 -8.58 4.61
C LEU A 429 -6.10 -9.73 3.60
N PRO A 430 -5.14 -10.66 3.56
CA PRO A 430 -5.25 -11.85 2.72
C PRO A 430 -6.49 -12.67 3.11
N MET A 431 -7.27 -13.11 2.12
CA MET A 431 -8.42 -14.01 2.34
C MET A 431 -8.20 -15.42 1.77
N GLY A 432 -6.97 -15.73 1.32
CA GLY A 432 -6.57 -17.02 0.80
C GLY A 432 -6.16 -16.99 -0.67
N LEU A 433 -6.10 -18.16 -1.29
CA LEU A 433 -5.78 -18.35 -2.71
C LEU A 433 -7.03 -18.73 -3.49
N ALA A 434 -7.32 -17.99 -4.54
CA ALA A 434 -8.42 -18.27 -5.45
C ALA A 434 -8.13 -19.53 -6.29
N ARG A 435 -9.15 -20.04 -6.96
CA ARG A 435 -8.99 -21.12 -7.95
C ARG A 435 -8.03 -20.64 -9.05
N GLY A 436 -6.84 -21.24 -9.10
CA GLY A 436 -5.72 -20.78 -9.95
C GLY A 436 -4.47 -20.36 -9.18
N GLY A 437 -4.50 -20.40 -7.84
CA GLY A 437 -3.32 -20.19 -6.99
C GLY A 437 -2.93 -18.73 -6.77
N LEU A 438 -3.78 -17.79 -7.18
CA LEU A 438 -3.55 -16.36 -6.98
C LEU A 438 -4.21 -15.86 -5.70
N PRO A 439 -3.55 -14.99 -4.93
CA PRO A 439 -4.14 -14.43 -3.74
C PRO A 439 -5.21 -13.37 -4.05
N ALA A 440 -6.09 -13.16 -3.09
CA ALA A 440 -7.03 -12.04 -3.07
C ALA A 440 -7.13 -11.49 -1.64
N GLY A 441 -7.64 -10.25 -1.51
CA GLY A 441 -7.73 -9.55 -0.24
C GLY A 441 -9.15 -9.15 0.15
N MET A 442 -9.40 -9.10 1.46
CA MET A 442 -10.58 -8.52 2.09
C MET A 442 -10.21 -7.14 2.64
N GLU A 443 -10.97 -6.12 2.25
CA GLU A 443 -10.84 -4.77 2.77
C GLU A 443 -11.55 -4.63 4.11
N LEU A 444 -10.92 -3.90 5.04
CA LEU A 444 -11.53 -3.30 6.21
C LEU A 444 -11.45 -1.78 6.08
N THR A 445 -12.58 -1.06 6.08
CA THR A 445 -12.57 0.42 6.16
C THR A 445 -13.18 0.88 7.48
N GLY A 446 -12.42 1.68 8.23
CA GLY A 446 -12.86 2.24 9.52
C GLY A 446 -13.35 3.69 9.41
N PRO A 447 -14.00 4.22 10.46
CA PRO A 447 -14.27 5.64 10.59
C PRO A 447 -12.99 6.50 10.55
N ALA A 448 -13.12 7.76 10.15
CA ALA A 448 -12.00 8.71 10.17
C ALA A 448 -11.38 8.81 11.58
N GLY A 449 -10.05 8.70 11.66
CA GLY A 449 -9.30 8.78 12.92
C GLY A 449 -9.38 7.54 13.81
N SER A 450 -10.03 6.45 13.36
CA SER A 450 -10.15 5.21 14.12
C SER A 450 -8.99 4.23 13.89
N ASP A 451 -7.84 4.69 13.39
CA ASP A 451 -6.73 3.88 12.90
C ASP A 451 -6.29 2.77 13.87
N SER A 452 -6.03 3.11 15.14
CA SER A 452 -5.61 2.12 16.15
C SER A 452 -6.72 1.12 16.48
N ALA A 453 -7.99 1.54 16.48
CA ALA A 453 -9.12 0.64 16.68
C ALA A 453 -9.31 -0.30 15.47
N LEU A 454 -9.10 0.21 14.25
CA LEU A 454 -9.15 -0.57 13.02
C LEU A 454 -8.01 -1.60 12.98
N LEU A 455 -6.80 -1.22 13.38
CA LEU A 455 -5.67 -2.14 13.52
C LEU A 455 -5.93 -3.22 14.58
N ALA A 456 -6.48 -2.86 15.74
CA ALA A 456 -6.86 -3.83 16.77
C ALA A 456 -7.93 -4.81 16.31
N LEU A 457 -8.92 -4.33 15.53
CA LEU A 457 -9.91 -5.18 14.88
C LEU A 457 -9.28 -6.07 13.82
N ALA A 458 -8.37 -5.54 13.01
CA ALA A 458 -7.67 -6.28 11.96
C ALA A 458 -6.82 -7.43 12.54
N LEU A 459 -6.17 -7.24 13.70
CA LEU A 459 -5.47 -8.33 14.40
C LEU A 459 -6.40 -9.50 14.73
N ALA A 460 -7.62 -9.20 15.15
CA ALA A 460 -8.60 -10.22 15.49
C ALA A 460 -9.17 -10.91 14.24
N ILE A 461 -9.41 -10.14 13.17
CA ILE A 461 -9.89 -10.65 11.88
C ILE A 461 -8.81 -11.52 11.20
N GLU A 462 -7.55 -11.09 11.21
CA GLU A 462 -6.42 -11.86 10.68
C GLU A 462 -6.33 -13.26 11.32
N ALA A 463 -6.59 -13.37 12.63
CA ALA A 463 -6.54 -14.64 13.35
C ALA A 463 -7.64 -15.66 12.94
N VAL A 464 -8.72 -15.21 12.31
CA VAL A 464 -9.83 -16.08 11.88
C VAL A 464 -9.85 -16.36 10.37
N LEU A 465 -9.17 -15.50 9.60
CA LEU A 465 -8.94 -15.71 8.18
C LEU A 465 -7.89 -16.80 7.94
N PRO A 466 -7.80 -17.36 6.72
CA PRO A 466 -6.69 -18.23 6.36
C PRO A 466 -5.34 -17.51 6.59
N PRO A 467 -4.30 -18.22 7.04
CA PRO A 467 -2.96 -17.63 7.16
C PRO A 467 -2.53 -17.00 5.84
N ALA A 468 -1.78 -15.89 5.92
CA ALA A 468 -1.23 -15.24 4.73
C ALA A 468 -0.50 -16.26 3.85
N PRO A 469 -0.87 -16.38 2.56
CA PRO A 469 -0.26 -17.38 1.69
C PRO A 469 1.21 -17.05 1.46
N VAL A 470 2.03 -18.08 1.30
CA VAL A 470 3.46 -17.93 0.99
C VAL A 470 3.67 -18.32 -0.46
N ALA A 471 4.27 -17.41 -1.23
CA ALA A 471 4.61 -17.68 -2.62
C ALA A 471 5.59 -18.86 -2.73
N PRO A 472 5.50 -19.66 -3.80
CA PRO A 472 6.47 -20.72 -4.06
C PRO A 472 7.87 -20.13 -4.21
N ALA A 473 8.90 -20.90 -3.84
CA ALA A 473 10.27 -20.49 -4.07
C ALA A 473 10.51 -20.33 -5.58
N ILE A 474 11.15 -19.23 -5.98
CA ILE A 474 11.68 -19.08 -7.35
C ILE A 474 12.78 -20.13 -7.50
N ALA A 475 12.65 -20.98 -8.52
CA ALA A 475 13.62 -22.02 -8.86
C ALA A 475 14.92 -21.43 -9.44
#